data_AF-A0A6N7HZY5-F1
#
_entry.id   AF-A0A6N7HZY5-F1
#
_cell.length_a   1.000
_cell.length_b   1.000
_cell.length_c   1.000
_cell.angle_alpha   90.00
_cell.angle_beta   90.00
_cell.angle_gamma   90.00
#
_symmetry.space_group_name_H-M   'P 1'
#
loop_
_entity.id
_entity.type
_entity.pdbx_description
1 polymer ?
#
loop_
_entity_poly.entity_id
_entity_poly.type
_entity_poly.pdbx_seq_one_letter_code
_entity_poly.pdbx_strand_id
1 'polypeptide(L)'
;MAGDTANEVRTLMQAHTVLTAIRPPDDASPQVWRDYYRRSAATYARVAEIDRGHHHEALYWSEREGRKADEITRKLNGMKSASN
;
A
#
# COMPACT_ATOMS: atom_id res chain seq x y z
N MET A 1 13.76 -9.95 -19.23
CA MET A 1 13.16 -10.84 -18.22
C MET A 1 12.46 -9.96 -17.20
N ALA A 2 11.13 -9.96 -17.18
CA ALA A 2 10.33 -9.05 -16.34
C ALA A 2 9.08 -9.78 -15.80
N GLY A 3 9.30 -10.93 -15.20
CA GLY A 3 8.33 -11.61 -14.34
C GLY A 3 8.92 -11.70 -12.94
N ASP A 4 8.09 -11.61 -11.90
CA ASP A 4 8.38 -11.88 -10.48
C ASP A 4 8.86 -10.78 -9.52
N THR A 5 8.88 -9.48 -9.87
CA THR A 5 9.31 -8.45 -8.90
C THR A 5 8.41 -8.33 -7.65
N ALA A 6 7.13 -8.74 -7.72
CA ALA A 6 6.22 -8.71 -6.58
C ALA A 6 6.42 -9.88 -5.58
N ASN A 7 7.08 -10.96 -6.00
CA ASN A 7 7.30 -12.15 -5.16
C ASN A 7 8.68 -12.15 -4.48
N GLU A 8 9.62 -11.36 -4.99
CA GLU A 8 10.99 -11.22 -4.46
C GLU A 8 11.20 -10.08 -3.46
N VAL A 9 10.13 -9.40 -3.04
CA VAL A 9 10.22 -8.36 -2.02
C VAL A 9 10.52 -9.01 -0.67
N ARG A 10 11.80 -9.01 -0.28
CA ARG A 10 12.29 -9.58 0.97
C ARG A 10 12.80 -8.54 1.97
N THR A 11 12.95 -7.30 1.52
CA THR A 11 13.48 -6.19 2.31
C THR A 11 12.60 -4.96 2.19
N LEU A 12 12.68 -4.08 3.19
CA LEU A 12 11.94 -2.81 3.21
C LEU A 12 12.27 -1.94 1.98
N MET A 13 13.55 -1.88 1.59
CA MET A 13 13.99 -1.13 0.41
C MET A 13 13.34 -1.64 -0.89
N GLN A 14 13.32 -2.96 -1.10
CA GLN A 14 12.67 -3.52 -2.29
C GLN A 14 11.17 -3.19 -2.31
N ALA A 15 10.52 -3.19 -1.15
CA ALA A 15 9.11 -2.82 -1.03
C ALA A 15 8.91 -1.37 -1.49
N HIS A 16 9.74 -0.45 -1.01
CA HIS A 16 9.70 0.93 -1.44
C HIS A 16 9.92 1.09 -2.95
N THR A 17 10.90 0.39 -3.52
CA THR A 17 11.18 0.47 -4.97
C THR A 17 9.99 -0.01 -5.80
N VAL A 18 9.44 -1.19 -5.48
CA VAL A 18 8.31 -1.77 -6.22
C VAL A 18 7.07 -0.90 -6.07
N LEU A 19 6.76 -0.44 -4.86
CA LEU A 19 5.56 0.37 -4.60
C LEU A 19 5.66 1.75 -5.25
N THR A 20 6.84 2.37 -5.24
CA THR A 20 7.08 3.65 -5.93
C THR A 20 6.91 3.51 -7.45
N ALA A 21 7.35 2.39 -8.03
CA ALA A 21 7.22 2.13 -9.46
C ALA A 21 5.77 1.95 -9.92
N ILE A 22 4.88 1.47 -9.04
CA ILE A 22 3.45 1.23 -9.34
C ILE A 22 2.53 2.32 -8.76
N ARG A 23 3.11 3.41 -8.23
CA ARG A 23 2.35 4.48 -7.61
C ARG A 23 1.39 5.10 -8.64
N PRO A 24 0.09 5.24 -8.31
CA PRO A 24 -0.87 5.91 -9.18
C PRO A 24 -0.48 7.38 -9.45
N PRO A 25 -0.88 7.95 -10.59
CA PRO A 25 -0.74 9.38 -10.84
C PRO A 25 -1.55 10.20 -9.83
N ASP A 26 -1.20 11.47 -9.64
CA ASP A 26 -1.82 12.35 -8.64
C ASP A 26 -3.31 12.59 -8.88
N ASP A 27 -3.74 12.58 -10.14
CA ASP A 27 -5.14 12.73 -10.57
C ASP A 27 -5.94 11.42 -10.54
N ALA A 28 -5.31 10.29 -10.16
CA ALA A 28 -5.99 9.01 -10.10
C ALA A 28 -7.21 9.07 -9.16
N SER A 29 -8.25 8.33 -9.53
CA SER A 29 -9.48 8.30 -8.74
C SER A 29 -9.21 7.81 -7.31
N PRO A 30 -10.00 8.26 -6.31
CA PRO A 30 -9.79 7.84 -4.92
C PRO A 30 -9.86 6.31 -4.74
N GLN A 31 -10.64 5.60 -5.56
CA GLN A 31 -10.69 4.13 -5.54
C GLN A 31 -9.34 3.49 -5.90
N VAL A 32 -8.64 4.03 -6.90
CA VAL A 32 -7.32 3.55 -7.32
C VAL A 32 -6.30 3.79 -6.21
N TRP A 33 -6.35 4.97 -5.57
CA TRP A 33 -5.52 5.27 -4.41
C TRP A 33 -5.78 4.35 -3.22
N ARG A 34 -7.05 4.07 -2.90
CA ARG A 34 -7.42 3.10 -1.85
C ARG A 34 -6.79 1.74 -2.12
N ASP A 35 -6.92 1.24 -3.33
CA ASP A 35 -6.45 -0.11 -3.68
C ASP A 35 -4.92 -0.18 -3.69
N TYR A 36 -4.25 0.86 -4.16
CA TYR A 36 -2.80 1.02 -4.03
C TYR A 36 -2.35 0.99 -2.56
N TYR A 37 -3.02 1.76 -1.69
CA TYR A 37 -2.66 1.82 -0.27
C TYR A 37 -2.89 0.49 0.45
N ARG A 38 -3.97 -0.23 0.14
CA ARG A 38 -4.21 -1.58 0.66
C ARG A 38 -3.13 -2.57 0.21
N ARG A 39 -2.77 -2.55 -1.07
CA ARG A 39 -1.71 -3.40 -1.62
C ARG A 39 -0.35 -3.07 -0.98
N SER A 40 -0.07 -1.79 -0.78
CA SER A 40 1.14 -1.31 -0.11
C SER A 40 1.20 -1.83 1.32
N ALA A 41 0.12 -1.69 2.09
CA ALA A 41 0.02 -2.19 3.45
C ALA A 41 0.31 -3.70 3.53
N ALA A 42 -0.35 -4.49 2.69
CA ALA A 42 -0.13 -5.94 2.64
C ALA A 42 1.32 -6.32 2.27
N THR A 43 1.95 -5.56 1.36
CA THR A 43 3.35 -5.78 0.97
C THR A 43 4.29 -5.52 2.13
N TYR A 44 4.13 -4.40 2.83
CA TYR A 44 4.95 -4.09 4.00
C TYR A 44 4.72 -5.07 5.16
N ALA A 45 3.48 -5.52 5.39
CA ALA A 45 3.19 -6.54 6.40
C ALA A 45 3.96 -7.84 6.13
N ARG A 46 3.94 -8.33 4.88
CA ARG A 46 4.69 -9.53 4.47
C ARG A 46 6.20 -9.34 4.63
N VAL A 47 6.71 -8.15 4.30
CA VAL A 47 8.13 -7.83 4.47
C VAL A 47 8.52 -7.77 5.94
N ALA A 48 7.65 -7.29 6.83
CA ALA A 48 7.91 -7.28 8.26
C ALA A 48 8.13 -8.70 8.81
N GLU A 49 7.44 -9.71 8.27
CA GLU A 49 7.63 -11.10 8.68
C GLU A 49 8.96 -11.70 8.19
N ILE A 50 9.48 -11.19 7.06
CA ILE A 50 10.70 -11.70 6.40
C ILE A 50 11.95 -10.96 6.92
N ASP A 51 11.92 -9.63 6.91
CA ASP A 51 13.01 -8.75 7.31
C ASP A 51 12.91 -8.43 8.81
N ARG A 52 13.44 -9.33 9.64
CA ARG A 52 13.43 -9.16 11.09
C ARG A 52 14.25 -7.95 11.57
N GLY A 53 15.21 -7.48 10.76
CA GLY A 53 16.01 -6.30 11.07
C GLY A 53 15.22 -5.00 10.96
N HIS A 54 14.29 -4.93 10.00
CA HIS A 54 13.42 -3.77 9.78
C HIS A 54 11.95 -4.08 10.09
N HIS A 55 11.69 -5.09 10.91
CA HIS A 55 10.33 -5.56 11.22
C HIS A 55 9.41 -4.43 11.69
N HIS A 56 9.89 -3.65 12.67
CA HIS A 56 9.11 -2.54 13.24
C HIS A 56 8.88 -1.42 12.24
N GLU A 57 9.86 -1.12 11.38
CA GLU A 57 9.71 -0.11 10.33
C GLU A 57 8.72 -0.57 9.25
N ALA A 58 8.82 -1.83 8.82
CA ALA A 58 7.89 -2.42 7.86
C ALA A 58 6.46 -2.49 8.42
N LEU A 59 6.28 -2.83 9.70
CA LEU A 59 4.96 -2.75 10.35
C LEU A 59 4.43 -1.32 10.39
N TYR A 60 5.26 -0.34 10.77
CA TYR A 60 4.87 1.06 10.78
C TYR A 60 4.37 1.51 9.39
N TRP A 61 5.09 1.16 8.33
CA TRP A 61 4.67 1.46 6.96
C TRP A 61 3.37 0.75 6.60
N SER A 62 3.23 -0.52 6.97
CA SER A 62 1.99 -1.28 6.75
C SER A 62 0.78 -0.58 7.37
N GLU A 63 0.88 -0.24 8.65
CA GLU A 63 -0.21 0.44 9.39
C GLU A 63 -0.52 1.81 8.81
N ARG A 64 0.52 2.59 8.46
CA ARG A 64 0.35 3.94 7.89
C ARG A 64 -0.40 3.89 6.56
N GLU A 65 0.00 3.00 5.66
CA GLU A 65 -0.66 2.87 4.36
C GLU A 65 -2.08 2.28 4.53
N GLY A 66 -2.29 1.37 5.48
CA GLY A 66 -3.62 0.88 5.86
C GLY A 66 -4.56 1.99 6.31
N ARG A 67 -4.10 2.89 7.20
CA ARG A 67 -4.91 4.04 7.66
C ARG A 67 -5.33 4.94 6.50
N LYS A 68 -4.43 5.21 5.54
CA LYS A 68 -4.79 6.01 4.34
C LYS A 68 -5.85 5.33 3.50
N ALA A 69 -5.75 4.02 3.29
CA ALA A 69 -6.78 3.26 2.58
C ALA A 69 -8.13 3.36 3.31
N ASP A 70 -8.14 3.28 4.62
CA ASP A 70 -9.35 3.40 5.43
C ASP A 70 -9.95 4.80 5.37
N GLU A 71 -9.13 5.85 5.45
CA GLU A 71 -9.58 7.24 5.28
C GLU A 71 -10.25 7.45 3.92
N ILE A 72 -9.65 6.95 2.84
CA ILE A 72 -10.25 7.05 1.51
C ILE A 72 -11.52 6.22 1.42
N THR A 73 -11.56 5.04 2.02
CA THR A 73 -12.77 4.21 2.09
C THR A 73 -13.90 4.96 2.80
N ARG A 74 -13.61 5.63 3.92
CA ARG A 74 -14.60 6.46 4.65
C ARG A 74 -15.09 7.62 3.78
N LYS A 75 -14.17 8.33 3.10
CA LYS A 75 -14.52 9.41 2.17
C LYS A 75 -15.42 8.93 1.02
N LEU A 76 -15.07 7.80 0.40
CA LEU A 76 -15.86 7.19 -0.67
C LEU A 76 -17.25 6.76 -0.19
N ASN A 77 -17.35 6.19 1.02
CA ASN A 77 -18.64 5.80 1.59
C ASN A 77 -19.50 7.03 1.92
N GLY A 78 -18.91 8.10 2.46
CA GLY A 78 -19.60 9.37 2.70
C GLY A 78 -20.09 10.05 1.42
N MET A 79 -19.31 10.00 0.34
CA MET A 79 -19.73 10.50 -0.99
C MET A 79 -20.90 9.71 -1.58
N LYS A 80 -20.87 8.37 -1.44
CA LYS A 80 -21.97 7.50 -1.91
C LYS A 80 -23.29 7.81 -1.20
N SER A 81 -23.24 8.15 0.09
CA SER A 81 -24.44 8.52 0.86
C SER A 81 -24.99 9.91 0.53
N ALA A 82 -24.19 10.80 -0.07
CA ALA A 82 -24.62 12.15 -0.45
C ALA A 82 -25.15 12.26 -1.90
N SER A 83 -25.03 11.18 -2.68
CA SER A 83 -25.51 11.12 -4.09
C SER A 83 -26.83 10.37 -4.25
N ASN A 84 -27.58 10.17 -3.16
CA ASN A 84 -28.92 9.57 -3.13
C ASN A 84 -29.90 10.55 -2.48
#